data_AF-A0A414MBW1-F1
#
_entry.id   AF-A0A414MBW1-F1
#
_cell.length_a   1.000
_cell.length_b   1.000
_cell.length_c   1.000
_cell.angle_alpha   90.00
_cell.angle_beta   90.00
_cell.angle_gamma   90.00
#
_symmetry.space_group_name_H-M   'P 1'
#
loop_
_entity.id
_entity.type
_entity.pdbx_description
1 polymer ?
#
loop_
_entity_poly.entity_id
_entity_poly.type
_entity_poly.pdbx_seq_one_letter_code
_entity_poly.pdbx_strand_id
1 'polypeptide(L)'
;MRKILQRLLSKLFIVSTIIIIQMIWWFFLFYTASVASRVFQDLLYVAAILLSLYIVNRRMKMYIKMSWIFLILSVPIVGIPCYFFFGRPELTSKTQKRMARIVEAYAPLRPENELLNETLRQTDMDAYRQSRLITQNQKYPLYAEDCTEYFKSGEEAFESILKDLRSAEKFIFMEYFIIGSGVMLDQILDILKEKVKHGVVVRIIYDDFGSINAIPPHFIKAMESIGIQTRRFNPYKPMLSVIMNDRDHRKILVIDGRVAHTGGYNIADEYINKKIRFGYWKDAGIRVEGECVNSFTTMFLEMWNYINKDNAVHDEYLNPHNTFSQSEESGFVQPFCDSPLEHDDVGENLYVSIISRAKKYVYIFTPYLILGTELSHAMISAARSGVDVRIVVPKIPDKKLIYLQTKANFRPLIEAGVRIYLYTPGFIHSKCIVADDDTAIVGTCNLDFRSMYWNFEDFVYMYRTQCIGKIKEDAIETFAVSEEVYEESTNDISFAGRLLQSILQLFAPLL
;
A
#
# COMPACT_ATOMS: atom_id res chain seq x y z
N MET A 1 7.20 -6.16 36.28
CA MET A 1 6.41 -7.40 36.04
C MET A 1 5.18 -7.18 35.17
N ARG A 2 4.25 -6.26 35.47
CA ARG A 2 2.98 -6.08 34.73
C ARG A 2 3.14 -5.81 33.21
N LYS A 3 4.06 -4.93 32.80
CA LYS A 3 4.38 -4.65 31.37
C LYS A 3 4.98 -5.86 30.63
N ILE A 4 5.79 -6.67 31.32
CA ILE A 4 6.39 -7.89 30.75
C ILE A 4 5.29 -8.95 30.59
N LEU A 5 4.45 -9.13 31.61
CA LEU A 5 3.31 -10.06 31.56
C LEU A 5 2.31 -9.68 30.45
N GLN A 6 2.02 -8.38 30.28
CA GLN A 6 1.18 -7.89 29.17
C GLN A 6 1.79 -8.17 27.80
N ARG A 7 3.12 -8.05 27.64
CA ARG A 7 3.81 -8.41 26.39
C ARG A 7 3.78 -9.92 26.14
N LEU A 8 4.01 -10.73 27.17
CA LEU A 8 3.97 -12.20 27.07
C LEU A 8 2.54 -12.73 26.81
N LEU A 9 1.51 -12.02 27.25
CA LEU A 9 0.11 -12.36 26.97
C LEU A 9 -0.45 -11.67 25.72
N SER A 10 0.37 -10.91 24.99
CA SER A 10 -0.08 -10.26 23.76
C SER A 10 -0.37 -11.32 22.69
N LYS A 11 -1.40 -11.05 21.88
CA LYS A 11 -1.77 -11.92 20.75
C LYS A 11 -0.59 -12.16 19.82
N LEU A 12 0.19 -11.11 19.52
CA LEU A 12 1.39 -11.20 18.69
C LEU A 12 2.39 -12.18 19.30
N PHE A 13 2.76 -12.01 20.57
CA PHE A 13 3.73 -12.88 21.22
C PHE A 13 3.28 -14.34 21.27
N ILE A 14 2.03 -14.61 21.66
CA ILE A 14 1.50 -15.98 21.76
C ILE A 14 1.51 -16.64 20.39
N VAL A 15 0.95 -15.99 19.37
CA VAL A 15 0.85 -16.54 18.02
C VAL A 15 2.24 -16.74 17.41
N SER A 16 3.14 -15.76 17.50
CA SER A 16 4.50 -15.88 16.99
C SER A 16 5.30 -16.97 17.71
N THR A 17 5.15 -17.11 19.04
CA THR A 17 5.82 -18.18 19.80
C THR A 17 5.36 -19.56 19.36
N ILE A 18 4.05 -19.75 19.16
CA ILE A 18 3.47 -21.01 18.67
C ILE A 18 3.99 -21.33 17.26
N ILE A 19 4.14 -20.35 16.38
CA ILE A 19 4.69 -20.53 15.03
C ILE A 19 6.18 -20.89 15.10
N ILE A 20 6.96 -20.21 15.93
CA ILE A 20 8.39 -20.49 16.11
C ILE A 20 8.60 -21.92 16.65
N ILE A 21 7.84 -22.34 17.66
CA ILE A 21 7.91 -23.71 18.20
C ILE A 21 7.61 -24.73 17.10
N GLN A 22 6.59 -24.48 16.27
CA GLN A 22 6.25 -25.33 15.14
C GLN A 22 7.39 -25.40 14.11
N MET A 23 8.01 -24.27 13.76
CA MET A 23 9.14 -24.23 12.83
C MET A 23 10.36 -24.98 13.37
N ILE A 24 10.68 -24.80 14.66
CA ILE A 24 11.78 -25.49 15.34
C ILE A 24 11.53 -27.00 15.35
N TRP A 25 10.32 -27.43 15.69
CA TRP A 25 9.95 -28.84 15.70
C TRP A 25 10.08 -29.48 14.31
N TRP A 26 9.59 -28.79 13.27
CA TRP A 26 9.76 -29.23 11.88
C TRP A 26 11.22 -29.32 11.47
N PHE A 27 12.03 -28.32 11.81
CA PHE A 27 13.46 -28.33 11.51
C PHE A 27 14.14 -29.55 12.12
N PHE A 28 13.94 -29.81 13.41
CA PHE A 28 14.54 -30.97 14.07
C PHE A 28 14.04 -32.29 13.50
N LEU A 29 12.75 -32.38 13.14
CA LEU A 29 12.17 -33.57 12.51
C LEU A 29 12.86 -33.88 11.17
N PHE A 30 12.91 -32.90 10.25
CA PHE A 30 13.54 -33.08 8.94
C PHE A 30 15.05 -33.27 9.05
N TYR A 31 15.72 -32.53 9.93
CA TYR A 31 17.15 -32.65 10.16
C TYR A 31 17.51 -34.05 10.66
N THR A 32 16.82 -34.53 11.70
CA THR A 32 17.04 -35.88 12.25
C THR A 32 16.78 -36.96 11.19
N ALA A 33 15.71 -36.83 10.41
CA ALA A 33 15.43 -37.74 9.31
C ALA A 33 16.52 -37.72 8.23
N SER A 34 17.05 -36.54 7.89
CA SER A 34 18.12 -36.39 6.88
C SER A 34 19.45 -36.98 7.31
N VAL A 35 19.80 -36.88 8.61
CA VAL A 35 21.01 -37.48 9.15
C VAL A 35 20.84 -38.99 9.33
N ALA A 36 19.64 -39.45 9.69
CA ALA A 36 19.36 -40.87 9.93
C ALA A 36 19.29 -41.71 8.64
N SER A 37 18.99 -41.10 7.48
CA SER A 37 18.78 -41.82 6.23
C SER A 37 19.31 -41.07 5.02
N ARG A 38 20.32 -41.64 4.36
CA ARG A 38 20.85 -41.14 3.07
C ARG A 38 19.77 -41.13 1.98
N VAL A 39 18.91 -42.15 1.97
CA VAL A 39 17.78 -42.21 1.03
C VAL A 39 16.84 -41.02 1.23
N PHE A 40 16.56 -40.64 2.47
CA PHE A 40 15.74 -39.46 2.75
C PHE A 40 16.41 -38.17 2.28
N GLN A 41 17.72 -38.04 2.50
CA GLN A 41 18.50 -36.90 2.01
C GLN A 41 18.47 -36.80 0.48
N ASP A 42 18.68 -37.90 -0.24
CA ASP A 42 18.62 -37.93 -1.70
C ASP A 42 17.22 -37.58 -2.22
N LEU A 43 16.17 -38.12 -1.59
CA LEU A 43 14.77 -37.78 -1.90
C LEU A 43 14.47 -36.29 -1.66
N LEU A 44 15.03 -35.69 -0.61
CA LEU A 44 14.87 -34.27 -0.30
C LEU A 44 15.50 -33.39 -1.39
N TYR A 45 16.69 -33.75 -1.89
CA TYR A 45 17.31 -33.03 -3.01
C TYR A 45 16.55 -33.20 -4.32
N VAL A 46 16.06 -34.40 -4.61
CA VAL A 46 15.18 -34.63 -5.78
C VAL A 46 13.91 -33.79 -5.66
N ALA A 47 13.28 -33.76 -4.47
CA ALA A 47 12.12 -32.91 -4.21
C ALA A 47 12.44 -31.42 -4.37
N ALA A 48 13.62 -30.95 -3.93
CA ALA A 48 14.07 -29.57 -4.10
C ALA A 48 14.20 -29.18 -5.58
N ILE A 49 14.77 -30.06 -6.41
CA ILE A 49 14.91 -29.85 -7.85
C ILE A 49 13.53 -29.83 -8.52
N LEU A 50 12.68 -30.83 -8.24
CA LEU A 50 11.32 -30.90 -8.80
C LEU A 50 10.48 -29.68 -8.40
N LEU A 51 10.56 -29.26 -7.13
CA LEU A 51 9.88 -28.07 -6.63
C LEU A 51 10.40 -26.79 -7.29
N SER A 52 11.71 -26.70 -7.52
CA SER A 52 12.31 -25.56 -8.23
C SER A 52 11.84 -25.48 -9.68
N LEU A 53 11.81 -26.61 -10.40
CA LEU A 53 11.26 -26.68 -11.77
C LEU A 53 9.76 -26.33 -11.81
N TYR A 54 9.01 -26.74 -10.79
CA TYR A 54 7.62 -26.34 -10.62
C TYR A 54 7.50 -24.82 -10.44
N ILE A 55 8.32 -24.21 -9.58
CA ILE A 55 8.32 -22.76 -9.31
C ILE A 55 8.70 -21.95 -10.55
N VAL A 56 9.66 -22.40 -11.35
CA VAL A 56 10.02 -21.75 -12.62
C VAL A 56 8.80 -21.58 -13.53
N ASN A 57 7.94 -22.58 -13.58
CA ASN A 57 6.73 -22.60 -14.42
C ASN A 57 5.51 -21.90 -13.80
N ARG A 58 5.60 -21.44 -12.54
CA ARG A 58 4.51 -20.68 -11.91
C ARG A 58 4.37 -19.30 -12.54
N ARG A 59 3.17 -18.72 -12.49
CA ARG A 59 2.94 -17.31 -12.86
C ARG A 59 3.34 -16.42 -11.68
N MET A 60 4.63 -16.15 -11.56
CA MET A 60 5.22 -15.27 -10.54
C MET A 60 6.34 -14.45 -11.18
N LYS A 61 6.64 -13.28 -10.63
CA LYS A 61 7.77 -12.46 -11.07
C LYS A 61 9.09 -13.22 -10.93
N MET A 62 10.00 -12.98 -11.87
CA MET A 62 11.25 -13.76 -11.99
C MET A 62 12.11 -13.66 -10.74
N TYR A 63 12.23 -12.48 -10.15
CA TYR A 63 13.01 -12.28 -8.93
C TYR A 63 12.43 -13.03 -7.72
N ILE A 64 11.10 -13.13 -7.57
CA ILE A 64 10.45 -13.92 -6.49
C ILE A 64 10.75 -15.40 -6.67
N LYS A 65 10.65 -15.90 -7.91
CA LYS A 65 11.00 -17.29 -8.25
C LYS A 65 12.45 -17.58 -7.87
N MET A 66 13.37 -16.69 -8.24
CA MET A 66 14.79 -16.87 -7.97
C MET A 66 15.10 -16.90 -6.48
N SER A 67 14.47 -16.03 -5.67
CA SER A 67 14.61 -16.07 -4.21
C SER A 67 14.18 -17.42 -3.62
N TRP A 68 13.04 -17.96 -4.06
CA TRP A 68 12.55 -19.28 -3.61
C TRP A 68 13.43 -20.43 -4.08
N ILE A 69 13.81 -20.45 -5.36
CA ILE A 69 14.68 -21.48 -5.94
C ILE A 69 16.02 -21.48 -5.22
N PHE A 70 16.61 -20.31 -4.98
CA PHE A 70 17.86 -20.20 -4.23
C PHE A 70 17.73 -20.77 -2.83
N LEU A 71 16.68 -20.41 -2.09
CA LEU A 71 16.45 -20.91 -0.74
C LEU A 71 16.25 -22.43 -0.70
N ILE A 72 15.45 -22.96 -1.63
CA ILE A 72 15.12 -24.39 -1.75
C ILE A 72 16.35 -25.21 -2.12
N LEU A 73 17.14 -24.77 -3.09
CA LEU A 73 18.32 -25.51 -3.54
C LEU A 73 19.49 -25.41 -2.57
N SER A 74 19.69 -24.25 -1.93
CA SER A 74 20.80 -24.04 -0.99
C SER A 74 20.59 -24.78 0.32
N VAL A 75 19.36 -24.79 0.84
CA VAL A 75 19.02 -25.43 2.12
C VAL A 75 17.67 -26.15 2.02
N PRO A 76 17.56 -27.30 1.34
CA PRO A 76 16.28 -27.99 1.10
C PRO A 76 15.46 -28.28 2.37
N ILE A 77 16.15 -28.63 3.48
CA ILE A 77 15.53 -28.92 4.78
C ILE A 77 14.71 -27.73 5.29
N VAL A 78 15.14 -26.50 4.98
CA VAL A 78 14.47 -25.26 5.39
C VAL A 78 13.61 -24.71 4.25
N GLY A 79 14.17 -24.64 3.04
CA GLY A 79 13.55 -23.98 1.90
C GLY A 79 12.26 -24.66 1.43
N ILE A 80 12.19 -26.00 1.44
CA ILE A 80 10.96 -26.71 1.05
C ILE A 80 9.83 -26.40 2.04
N PRO A 81 9.97 -26.61 3.36
CA PRO A 81 8.94 -26.21 4.32
C PRO A 81 8.59 -24.72 4.24
N CYS A 82 9.58 -23.83 4.16
CA CYS A 82 9.35 -22.39 4.04
C CYS A 82 8.51 -22.05 2.81
N TYR A 83 8.76 -22.66 1.65
CA TYR A 83 7.94 -22.45 0.46
C TYR A 83 6.49 -22.90 0.65
N PHE A 84 6.25 -24.02 1.33
CA PHE A 84 4.89 -24.47 1.60
C PHE A 84 4.13 -23.60 2.61
N PHE A 85 4.84 -22.95 3.54
CA PHE A 85 4.23 -22.05 4.53
C PHE A 85 4.03 -20.63 4.01
N PHE A 86 5.01 -20.08 3.28
CA PHE A 86 5.08 -18.66 2.91
C PHE A 86 5.14 -18.41 1.40
N GLY A 87 5.64 -19.39 0.64
CA GLY A 87 5.91 -19.24 -0.79
C GLY A 87 4.73 -19.48 -1.69
N ARG A 88 3.53 -19.67 -1.13
CA ARG A 88 2.26 -19.70 -1.88
C ARG A 88 1.70 -18.28 -1.89
N PRO A 89 1.97 -17.49 -2.95
CA PRO A 89 1.64 -16.07 -2.97
C PRO A 89 0.13 -15.83 -2.99
N GLU A 90 -0.54 -16.73 -3.71
CA GLU A 90 -1.92 -16.59 -4.09
C GLU A 90 -2.79 -16.97 -2.89
N LEU A 91 -3.65 -16.05 -2.46
CA LEU A 91 -4.86 -16.43 -1.74
C LEU A 91 -5.46 -17.66 -2.43
N THR A 92 -5.96 -18.62 -1.65
CA THR A 92 -6.48 -19.88 -2.22
C THR A 92 -7.36 -19.58 -3.44
N SER A 93 -7.31 -20.37 -4.52
CA SER A 93 -8.07 -20.09 -5.76
C SER A 93 -9.56 -19.77 -5.50
N LYS A 94 -10.13 -20.33 -4.42
CA LYS A 94 -11.48 -20.00 -3.93
C LYS A 94 -11.64 -18.55 -3.51
N THR A 95 -10.67 -18.00 -2.77
CA THR A 95 -10.62 -16.62 -2.31
C THR A 95 -10.46 -15.64 -3.47
N GLN A 96 -9.54 -15.90 -4.40
CA GLN A 96 -9.36 -15.10 -5.62
C GLN A 96 -10.66 -15.05 -6.44
N LYS A 97 -11.23 -16.22 -6.76
CA LYS A 97 -12.52 -16.30 -7.49
C LYS A 97 -13.65 -15.57 -6.78
N ARG A 98 -13.62 -15.53 -5.44
CA ARG A 98 -14.63 -14.82 -4.67
C ARG A 98 -14.46 -13.31 -4.75
N MET A 99 -13.24 -12.80 -4.60
CA MET A 99 -12.99 -11.36 -4.79
C MET A 99 -13.34 -10.93 -6.22
N ALA A 100 -12.87 -11.68 -7.22
CA ALA A 100 -13.17 -11.39 -8.63
C ALA A 100 -14.67 -11.32 -8.90
N ARG A 101 -15.48 -12.23 -8.32
CA ARG A 101 -16.95 -12.17 -8.46
C ARG A 101 -17.56 -10.92 -7.84
N ILE A 102 -17.02 -10.44 -6.72
CA ILE A 102 -17.49 -9.23 -6.07
C ILE A 102 -17.14 -8.02 -6.94
N VAL A 103 -15.88 -7.91 -7.38
CA VAL A 103 -15.44 -6.84 -8.30
C VAL A 103 -16.29 -6.82 -9.58
N GLU A 104 -16.52 -7.97 -10.20
CA GLU A 104 -17.38 -8.09 -11.39
C GLU A 104 -18.84 -7.66 -11.12
N ALA A 105 -19.35 -7.88 -9.91
CA ALA A 105 -20.71 -7.46 -9.55
C ALA A 105 -20.82 -5.94 -9.33
N TYR A 106 -19.75 -5.28 -8.90
CA TYR A 106 -19.70 -3.83 -8.71
C TYR A 106 -19.27 -3.06 -9.96
N ALA A 107 -18.58 -3.69 -10.92
CA ALA A 107 -18.11 -3.04 -12.14
C ALA A 107 -19.21 -2.30 -12.94
N PRO A 108 -20.45 -2.82 -13.10
CA PRO A 108 -21.53 -2.09 -13.77
C PRO A 108 -21.96 -0.80 -13.08
N LEU A 109 -21.64 -0.64 -11.79
CA LEU A 109 -21.96 0.56 -11.03
C LEU A 109 -20.93 1.69 -11.18
N ARG A 110 -19.87 1.44 -11.96
CA ARG A 110 -18.83 2.40 -12.33
C ARG A 110 -18.80 2.55 -13.85
N PRO A 111 -19.86 3.05 -14.49
CA PRO A 111 -19.90 3.15 -15.94
C PRO A 111 -18.78 4.06 -16.46
N GLU A 112 -18.18 3.65 -17.57
CA GLU A 112 -17.24 4.52 -18.28
C GLU A 112 -17.97 5.74 -18.85
N ASN A 113 -17.30 6.89 -18.84
CA ASN A 113 -17.78 8.09 -19.50
C ASN A 113 -17.07 8.24 -20.85
N GLU A 114 -17.74 7.84 -21.93
CA GLU A 114 -17.18 7.89 -23.29
C GLU A 114 -16.78 9.30 -23.72
N LEU A 115 -17.55 10.31 -23.30
CA LEU A 115 -17.26 11.71 -23.61
C LEU A 115 -15.94 12.15 -22.96
N LEU A 116 -15.76 11.89 -21.66
CA LEU A 116 -14.51 12.24 -20.97
C LEU A 116 -13.31 11.49 -21.53
N ASN A 117 -13.48 10.21 -21.87
CA ASN A 117 -12.43 9.42 -22.52
C ASN A 117 -12.02 10.03 -23.87
N GLU A 118 -12.97 10.44 -24.71
CA GLU A 118 -12.68 11.06 -26.00
C GLU A 118 -12.08 12.47 -25.83
N THR A 119 -12.57 13.27 -24.88
CA THR A 119 -11.97 14.56 -24.53
C THR A 119 -10.51 14.40 -24.10
N LEU A 120 -10.22 13.47 -23.19
CA LEU A 120 -8.85 13.21 -22.74
C LEU A 120 -7.98 12.73 -23.90
N ARG A 121 -8.51 11.83 -24.75
CA ARG A 121 -7.80 11.31 -25.93
C ARG A 121 -7.42 12.42 -26.92
N GLN A 122 -8.32 13.37 -27.16
CA GLN A 122 -8.05 14.50 -28.05
C GLN A 122 -7.10 15.53 -27.42
N THR A 123 -7.16 15.68 -26.10
CA THR A 123 -6.34 16.66 -25.36
C THR A 123 -4.91 16.18 -25.15
N ASP A 124 -4.74 14.94 -24.67
CA ASP A 124 -3.45 14.32 -24.43
C ASP A 124 -3.53 12.78 -24.53
N MET A 125 -2.94 12.26 -25.60
CA MET A 125 -2.92 10.83 -25.90
C MET A 125 -2.17 10.00 -24.85
N ASP A 126 -1.22 10.59 -24.13
CA ASP A 126 -0.41 9.89 -23.14
C ASP A 126 -1.15 9.76 -21.81
N ALA A 127 -1.80 10.84 -21.36
CA ALA A 127 -2.72 10.80 -20.23
C ALA A 127 -3.91 9.86 -20.51
N TYR A 128 -4.45 9.84 -21.74
CA TYR A 128 -5.46 8.87 -22.14
C TYR A 128 -4.96 7.42 -22.05
N ARG A 129 -3.73 7.13 -22.49
CA ARG A 129 -3.14 5.78 -22.38
C ARG A 129 -2.94 5.35 -20.93
N GLN A 130 -2.58 6.28 -20.05
CA GLN A 130 -2.46 6.05 -18.61
C GLN A 130 -3.82 5.75 -17.98
N SER A 131 -4.83 6.57 -18.29
CA SER A 131 -6.20 6.33 -17.85
C SER A 131 -6.75 4.99 -18.36
N ARG A 132 -6.52 4.67 -19.64
CA ARG A 132 -6.93 3.40 -20.26
C ARG A 132 -6.25 2.19 -19.61
N LEU A 133 -5.00 2.31 -19.17
CA LEU A 133 -4.30 1.26 -18.41
C LEU A 133 -5.07 0.92 -17.13
N ILE A 134 -5.55 1.93 -16.41
CA ILE A 134 -6.36 1.74 -15.20
C ILE A 134 -7.70 1.11 -15.56
N THR A 135 -8.43 1.68 -16.52
CA THR A 135 -9.79 1.23 -16.86
C THR A 135 -9.83 -0.20 -17.39
N GLN A 136 -8.90 -0.57 -18.28
CA GLN A 136 -8.91 -1.90 -18.92
C GLN A 136 -8.51 -3.03 -17.97
N ASN A 137 -7.68 -2.76 -16.96
CA ASN A 137 -7.20 -3.78 -16.03
C ASN A 137 -8.02 -3.81 -14.72
N GLN A 138 -8.42 -2.65 -14.19
CA GLN A 138 -9.08 -2.52 -12.87
C GLN A 138 -10.54 -2.08 -12.93
N LYS A 139 -11.07 -1.75 -14.12
CA LYS A 139 -12.46 -1.30 -14.33
C LYS A 139 -12.85 -0.04 -13.55
N TYR A 140 -11.89 0.83 -13.24
CA TYR A 140 -12.16 2.15 -12.65
C TYR A 140 -12.24 3.21 -13.76
N PRO A 141 -13.35 3.94 -13.89
CA PRO A 141 -13.53 4.91 -14.96
C PRO A 141 -12.84 6.24 -14.66
N LEU A 142 -12.66 7.04 -15.71
CA LEU A 142 -12.16 8.41 -15.64
C LEU A 142 -13.29 9.37 -15.22
N TYR A 143 -12.98 10.30 -14.32
CA TYR A 143 -13.91 11.37 -13.91
C TYR A 143 -13.32 12.75 -14.23
N ALA A 144 -14.20 13.70 -14.51
CA ALA A 144 -13.83 15.12 -14.52
C ALA A 144 -13.52 15.55 -13.08
N GLU A 145 -12.54 16.43 -12.93
CA GLU A 145 -12.28 17.06 -11.65
C GLU A 145 -13.44 17.95 -11.24
N ASP A 146 -13.83 17.78 -9.99
CA ASP A 146 -14.80 18.59 -9.31
C ASP A 146 -14.13 19.48 -8.27
N CYS A 147 -13.63 18.84 -7.21
CA CYS A 147 -12.78 19.47 -6.22
C CYS A 147 -11.74 18.47 -5.75
N THR A 148 -10.47 18.83 -5.89
CA THR A 148 -9.35 18.13 -5.25
C THR A 148 -8.62 19.05 -4.28
N GLU A 149 -8.32 18.53 -3.10
CA GLU A 149 -7.56 19.23 -2.07
C GLU A 149 -6.42 18.34 -1.56
N TYR A 150 -5.19 18.84 -1.71
CA TYR A 150 -3.98 18.17 -1.24
C TYR A 150 -3.59 18.67 0.15
N PHE A 151 -3.20 17.73 1.03
CA PHE A 151 -2.68 18.01 2.36
C PHE A 151 -1.22 17.57 2.46
N LYS A 152 -0.35 18.46 2.94
CA LYS A 152 1.11 18.20 3.06
C LYS A 152 1.54 17.61 4.41
N SER A 153 0.56 17.40 5.30
CA SER A 153 0.74 16.82 6.62
C SER A 153 -0.51 16.05 7.07
N GLY A 154 -0.35 15.13 8.03
CA GLY A 154 -1.49 14.44 8.62
C GLY A 154 -2.32 15.34 9.52
N GLU A 155 -1.74 16.39 10.10
CA GLU A 155 -2.46 17.41 10.89
C GLU A 155 -3.48 18.18 10.05
N GLU A 156 -3.06 18.71 8.89
CA GLU A 156 -3.95 19.41 7.96
C GLU A 156 -5.08 18.48 7.48
N ALA A 157 -4.74 17.25 7.09
CA ALA A 157 -5.72 16.26 6.69
C ALA A 157 -6.69 15.92 7.83
N PHE A 158 -6.20 15.78 9.06
CA PHE A 158 -7.02 15.45 10.21
C PHE A 158 -8.05 16.53 10.55
N GLU A 159 -7.69 17.81 10.45
CA GLU A 159 -8.65 18.91 10.62
C GLU A 159 -9.78 18.84 9.58
N SER A 160 -9.44 18.57 8.32
CA SER A 160 -10.41 18.41 7.23
C SER A 160 -11.30 17.18 7.44
N ILE A 161 -10.70 16.03 7.80
CA ILE A 161 -11.43 14.80 8.14
C ILE A 161 -12.46 15.05 9.25
N LEU A 162 -12.08 15.71 10.34
CA LEU A 162 -13.01 16.01 11.43
C LEU A 162 -14.15 16.92 10.98
N LYS A 163 -13.89 17.86 10.06
CA LYS A 163 -14.92 18.74 9.48
C LYS A 163 -15.92 17.93 8.66
N ASP A 164 -15.45 17.09 7.74
CA ASP A 164 -16.34 16.29 6.89
C ASP A 164 -17.10 15.22 7.68
N LEU A 165 -16.46 14.58 8.68
CA LEU A 165 -17.15 13.63 9.56
C LEU A 165 -18.33 14.29 10.28
N ARG A 166 -18.20 15.57 10.66
CA ARG A 166 -19.29 16.34 11.28
C ARG A 166 -20.38 16.74 10.28
N SER A 167 -20.12 16.78 8.97
CA SER A 167 -21.16 17.06 7.97
C SER A 167 -21.92 15.82 7.51
N ALA A 168 -21.51 14.62 7.87
CA ALA A 168 -22.14 13.37 7.43
C ALA A 168 -23.64 13.27 7.82
N GLU A 169 -24.47 12.82 6.88
CA GLU A 169 -25.93 12.73 7.03
C GLU A 169 -26.49 11.31 6.81
N LYS A 170 -25.86 10.49 5.97
CA LYS A 170 -26.37 9.18 5.55
C LYS A 170 -25.46 8.05 5.99
N PHE A 171 -24.17 8.11 5.64
CA PHE A 171 -23.21 7.08 5.97
C PHE A 171 -21.76 7.56 6.02
N ILE A 172 -20.95 6.86 6.81
CA ILE A 172 -19.50 7.03 6.93
C ILE A 172 -18.85 5.65 6.81
N PHE A 173 -17.99 5.48 5.83
CA PHE A 173 -17.18 4.27 5.64
C PHE A 173 -15.71 4.58 5.85
N MET A 174 -15.04 3.78 6.67
CA MET A 174 -13.64 3.98 7.05
C MET A 174 -12.86 2.68 6.92
N GLU A 175 -11.74 2.71 6.24
CA GLU A 175 -10.84 1.58 6.04
C GLU A 175 -9.40 2.03 6.27
N TYR A 176 -8.70 1.41 7.21
CA TYR A 176 -7.34 1.80 7.57
C TYR A 176 -6.47 0.60 7.95
N PHE A 177 -5.23 0.58 7.47
CA PHE A 177 -4.23 -0.42 7.86
C PHE A 177 -3.95 -0.41 9.38
N ILE A 178 -3.76 0.78 9.97
CA ILE A 178 -3.53 0.93 11.41
C ILE A 178 -4.64 1.78 12.03
N ILE A 179 -5.28 1.21 13.06
CA ILE A 179 -6.07 1.96 14.04
C ILE A 179 -5.38 1.82 15.40
N GLY A 180 -4.98 2.95 15.96
CA GLY A 180 -4.26 3.07 17.21
C GLY A 180 -5.02 3.91 18.24
N SER A 181 -4.96 3.48 19.50
CA SER A 181 -5.50 4.25 20.63
C SER A 181 -4.77 5.59 20.75
N GLY A 182 -5.49 6.68 20.98
CA GLY A 182 -4.91 8.01 21.11
C GLY A 182 -5.91 9.12 20.83
N VAL A 183 -5.40 10.35 20.90
CA VAL A 183 -6.17 11.58 20.68
C VAL A 183 -6.89 11.56 19.33
N MET A 184 -6.23 11.08 18.27
CA MET A 184 -6.80 11.02 16.93
C MET A 184 -8.05 10.13 16.88
N LEU A 185 -7.93 8.90 17.40
CA LEU A 185 -9.03 7.95 17.43
C LEU A 185 -10.17 8.43 18.33
N ASP A 186 -9.85 8.96 19.51
CA ASP A 186 -10.86 9.41 20.47
C ASP A 186 -11.77 10.51 19.88
N GLN A 187 -11.17 11.52 19.23
CA GLN A 187 -11.93 12.59 18.58
C GLN A 187 -12.80 12.10 17.42
N ILE A 188 -12.29 11.19 16.60
CA ILE A 188 -13.07 10.55 15.53
C ILE A 188 -14.24 9.80 16.13
N LEU A 189 -13.99 8.94 17.14
CA LEU A 189 -15.02 8.11 17.76
C LEU A 189 -16.12 8.95 18.43
N ASP A 190 -15.78 10.10 19.00
CA ASP A 190 -16.79 10.98 19.60
C ASP A 190 -17.75 11.54 18.56
N ILE A 191 -17.25 11.93 17.38
CA ILE A 191 -18.10 12.35 16.25
C ILE A 191 -18.92 11.16 15.73
N LEU A 192 -18.30 9.99 15.53
CA LEU A 192 -19.00 8.81 15.00
C LEU A 192 -20.13 8.36 15.93
N LYS A 193 -19.93 8.40 17.26
CA LYS A 193 -20.98 8.12 18.25
C LYS A 193 -22.18 9.07 18.10
N GLU A 194 -21.92 10.35 17.88
CA GLU A 194 -22.99 11.34 17.65
C GLU A 194 -23.73 11.05 16.33
N LYS A 195 -22.99 10.77 15.26
CA LYS A 195 -23.57 10.46 13.95
C LYS A 195 -24.43 9.20 13.96
N VAL A 196 -24.01 8.14 14.65
CA VAL A 196 -24.84 6.95 14.81
C VAL A 196 -26.15 7.27 15.56
N LYS A 197 -26.13 8.15 16.58
CA LYS A 197 -27.37 8.58 17.26
C LYS A 197 -28.32 9.34 16.34
N HIS A 198 -27.79 10.04 15.33
CA HIS A 198 -28.57 10.70 14.28
C HIS A 198 -28.98 9.76 13.13
N GLY A 199 -28.71 8.46 13.24
CA GLY A 199 -29.11 7.46 12.23
C GLY A 199 -28.12 7.27 11.08
N VAL A 200 -26.94 7.89 11.14
CA VAL A 200 -25.89 7.71 10.13
C VAL A 200 -25.32 6.29 10.22
N VAL A 201 -25.24 5.59 9.08
CA VAL A 201 -24.63 4.26 9.00
C VAL A 201 -23.12 4.37 9.05
N VAL A 202 -22.49 3.81 10.08
CA VAL A 202 -21.02 3.84 10.20
C VAL A 202 -20.43 2.45 10.05
N ARG A 203 -19.48 2.29 9.12
CA ARG A 203 -18.73 1.04 8.89
C ARG A 203 -17.23 1.27 8.98
N ILE A 204 -16.53 0.41 9.72
CA ILE A 204 -15.07 0.46 9.90
C ILE A 204 -14.44 -0.88 9.52
N ILE A 205 -13.41 -0.84 8.67
CA ILE A 205 -12.49 -1.94 8.36
C ILE A 205 -11.11 -1.58 8.91
N TYR A 206 -10.45 -2.53 9.56
CA TYR A 206 -9.03 -2.39 9.89
C TYR A 206 -8.25 -3.68 9.66
N ASP A 207 -6.96 -3.56 9.38
CA ASP A 207 -6.07 -4.70 9.24
C ASP A 207 -5.61 -5.25 10.61
N ASP A 208 -5.87 -6.54 10.87
CA ASP A 208 -5.67 -7.13 12.21
C ASP A 208 -4.19 -7.24 12.63
N PHE A 209 -3.25 -7.41 11.69
CA PHE A 209 -1.81 -7.47 11.99
C PHE A 209 -1.20 -6.08 12.07
N GLY A 210 -1.53 -5.18 11.13
CA GLY A 210 -1.10 -3.78 11.13
C GLY A 210 -1.49 -3.11 12.44
N SER A 211 -2.71 -3.34 12.90
CA SER A 211 -3.25 -2.75 14.13
C SER A 211 -2.92 -3.54 15.41
N ILE A 212 -2.24 -4.69 15.34
CA ILE A 212 -2.15 -5.67 16.45
C ILE A 212 -1.57 -5.10 17.76
N ASN A 213 -0.69 -4.10 17.64
CA ASN A 213 0.01 -3.48 18.78
C ASN A 213 -0.58 -2.13 19.20
N ALA A 214 -1.52 -1.58 18.43
CA ALA A 214 -2.01 -0.21 18.59
C ALA A 214 -3.51 -0.15 18.96
N ILE A 215 -4.29 -1.11 18.47
CA ILE A 215 -5.75 -1.10 18.59
C ILE A 215 -6.21 -1.29 20.04
N PRO A 216 -7.30 -0.61 20.47
CA PRO A 216 -7.90 -0.86 21.77
C PRO A 216 -8.32 -2.34 21.96
N PRO A 217 -8.20 -2.90 23.18
CA PRO A 217 -8.75 -4.22 23.47
C PRO A 217 -10.26 -4.30 23.21
N HIS A 218 -10.72 -5.43 22.68
CA HIS A 218 -12.14 -5.67 22.37
C HIS A 218 -12.79 -4.62 21.45
N PHE A 219 -12.00 -3.93 20.62
CA PHE A 219 -12.46 -2.82 19.77
C PHE A 219 -13.73 -3.11 18.98
N ILE A 220 -13.81 -4.25 18.28
CA ILE A 220 -15.02 -4.63 17.51
C ILE A 220 -16.26 -4.65 18.41
N LYS A 221 -16.18 -5.32 19.58
CA LYS A 221 -17.31 -5.41 20.52
C LYS A 221 -17.70 -4.05 21.06
N ALA A 222 -16.72 -3.19 21.36
CA ALA A 222 -16.97 -1.83 21.83
C ALA A 222 -17.68 -0.98 20.76
N MET A 223 -17.22 -1.03 19.51
CA MET A 223 -17.83 -0.32 18.39
C MET A 223 -19.25 -0.83 18.08
N GLU A 224 -19.45 -2.15 18.04
CA GLU A 224 -20.77 -2.74 17.78
C GLU A 224 -21.77 -2.38 18.89
N SER A 225 -21.33 -2.25 20.15
CA SER A 225 -22.21 -1.85 21.26
C SER A 225 -22.77 -0.43 21.16
N ILE A 226 -22.15 0.42 20.34
CA ILE A 226 -22.58 1.80 20.08
C ILE A 226 -23.13 1.96 18.64
N GLY A 227 -23.40 0.86 17.94
CA GLY A 227 -24.00 0.85 16.60
C GLY A 227 -23.01 1.07 15.44
N ILE A 228 -21.70 1.08 15.69
CA ILE A 228 -20.68 1.17 14.63
C ILE A 228 -20.32 -0.24 14.15
N GLN A 229 -20.59 -0.52 12.87
CA GLN A 229 -20.32 -1.83 12.29
C GLN A 229 -18.83 -1.97 12.00
N THR A 230 -18.12 -2.85 12.72
CA THR A 230 -16.66 -2.96 12.60
C THR A 230 -16.22 -4.34 12.19
N ARG A 231 -15.33 -4.43 11.20
CA ARG A 231 -14.74 -5.67 10.72
C ARG A 231 -13.22 -5.57 10.71
N ARG A 232 -12.58 -6.73 10.84
CA ARG A 232 -11.13 -6.86 10.74
C ARG A 232 -10.76 -7.66 9.51
N PHE A 233 -9.84 -7.12 8.72
CA PHE A 233 -9.26 -7.80 7.58
C PHE A 233 -8.19 -8.81 8.05
N ASN A 234 -8.15 -9.94 7.36
CA ASN A 234 -7.15 -11.00 7.49
C ASN A 234 -6.65 -11.29 8.93
N PRO A 235 -7.49 -11.92 9.78
CA PRO A 235 -7.17 -12.13 11.19
C PRO A 235 -5.91 -12.98 11.42
N TYR A 236 -4.97 -12.49 12.23
CA TYR A 236 -3.75 -13.18 12.62
C TYR A 236 -4.05 -14.35 13.58
N LYS A 237 -3.82 -15.58 13.11
CA LYS A 237 -4.14 -16.84 13.81
C LYS A 237 -2.90 -17.73 13.96
N PRO A 238 -2.81 -18.58 15.01
CA PRO A 238 -1.69 -19.47 15.26
C PRO A 238 -1.71 -20.73 14.38
N MET A 239 -1.66 -20.54 13.06
CA MET A 239 -1.60 -21.63 12.09
C MET A 239 -0.44 -21.40 11.12
N LEU A 240 0.40 -22.42 10.92
CA LEU A 240 1.57 -22.41 10.03
C LEU A 240 1.25 -21.99 8.58
N SER A 241 0.02 -22.21 8.11
CA SER A 241 -0.42 -21.93 6.73
C SER A 241 -1.16 -20.59 6.56
N VAL A 242 -1.17 -19.71 7.56
CA VAL A 242 -2.01 -18.48 7.60
C VAL A 242 -1.17 -17.22 7.79
N ILE A 243 0.15 -17.28 7.54
CA ILE A 243 0.91 -16.06 7.28
C ILE A 243 0.57 -15.64 5.85
N MET A 244 -0.67 -15.15 5.69
CA MET A 244 -1.15 -14.52 4.47
C MET A 244 -0.39 -13.19 4.37
N ASN A 245 0.54 -13.15 3.42
CA ASN A 245 1.40 -11.99 3.18
C ASN A 245 0.58 -10.74 2.82
N ASP A 246 -0.62 -10.94 2.27
CA ASP A 246 -1.50 -9.87 1.84
C ASP A 246 -2.09 -9.12 3.03
N ARG A 247 -1.81 -7.81 3.07
CA ARG A 247 -2.40 -6.89 4.03
C ARG A 247 -3.29 -5.89 3.32
N ASP A 248 -4.31 -5.45 4.04
CA ASP A 248 -5.10 -4.32 3.60
C ASP A 248 -4.37 -3.03 3.99
N HIS A 249 -3.60 -2.47 3.05
CA HIS A 249 -2.82 -1.27 3.28
C HIS A 249 -3.56 0.01 2.84
N ARG A 250 -4.82 -0.13 2.40
CA ARG A 250 -5.66 0.98 1.96
C ARG A 250 -6.07 1.89 3.12
N LYS A 251 -6.34 3.14 2.79
CA LYS A 251 -6.69 4.21 3.73
C LYS A 251 -7.80 5.04 3.13
N ILE A 252 -9.03 4.59 3.29
CA ILE A 252 -10.20 5.17 2.63
C ILE A 252 -11.15 5.69 3.70
N LEU A 253 -11.56 6.95 3.58
CA LEU A 253 -12.71 7.50 4.28
C LEU A 253 -13.70 7.99 3.23
N VAL A 254 -14.94 7.48 3.23
CA VAL A 254 -16.03 7.94 2.38
C VAL A 254 -17.16 8.48 3.25
N ILE A 255 -17.69 9.63 2.88
CA ILE A 255 -18.80 10.30 3.56
C ILE A 255 -19.91 10.58 2.56
N ASP A 256 -21.07 9.97 2.79
CA ASP A 256 -22.31 10.13 2.02
C ASP A 256 -22.22 9.90 0.50
N GLY A 257 -21.14 9.28 0.02
CA GLY A 257 -20.87 9.13 -1.40
C GLY A 257 -20.57 10.48 -2.08
N ARG A 258 -20.17 11.49 -1.30
CA ARG A 258 -19.92 12.87 -1.78
C ARG A 258 -18.49 13.33 -1.59
N VAL A 259 -17.86 12.91 -0.51
CA VAL A 259 -16.47 13.24 -0.16
C VAL A 259 -15.72 11.95 0.11
N ALA A 260 -14.49 11.87 -0.39
CA ALA A 260 -13.54 10.84 -0.01
C ALA A 260 -12.19 11.41 0.39
N HIS A 261 -11.52 10.75 1.36
CA HIS A 261 -10.14 11.01 1.72
C HIS A 261 -9.30 9.74 1.53
N THR A 262 -8.08 9.92 1.06
CA THR A 262 -7.00 8.92 1.09
C THR A 262 -5.63 9.57 1.24
N GLY A 263 -4.60 8.78 1.49
CA GLY A 263 -3.22 9.24 1.65
C GLY A 263 -2.38 8.23 2.42
N GLY A 264 -1.18 8.62 2.84
CA GLY A 264 -0.31 7.72 3.59
C GLY A 264 -0.68 7.59 5.08
N TYR A 265 -1.54 8.44 5.63
CA TYR A 265 -1.78 8.53 7.08
C TYR A 265 -2.74 7.45 7.63
N ASN A 266 -2.35 6.84 8.74
CA ASN A 266 -3.24 5.94 9.50
C ASN A 266 -3.92 6.69 10.65
N ILE A 267 -4.85 6.02 11.35
CA ILE A 267 -5.44 6.55 12.59
C ILE A 267 -4.52 6.22 13.75
N ALA A 268 -3.54 7.08 14.04
CA ALA A 268 -2.71 7.02 15.24
C ALA A 268 -2.02 8.37 15.51
N ASP A 269 -1.70 8.66 16.77
CA ASP A 269 -1.19 9.96 17.21
C ASP A 269 0.16 10.37 16.60
N GLU A 270 0.96 9.43 16.10
CA GLU A 270 2.18 9.73 15.35
C GLU A 270 1.91 10.44 14.01
N TYR A 271 0.78 10.16 13.34
CA TYR A 271 0.43 10.74 12.04
C TYR A 271 -0.03 12.20 12.13
N ILE A 272 -0.46 12.62 13.31
CA ILE A 272 -0.84 14.01 13.61
C ILE A 272 0.16 14.69 14.55
N ASN A 273 1.37 14.13 14.64
CA ASN A 273 2.49 14.57 15.49
C ASN A 273 2.14 14.86 16.97
N LYS A 274 1.05 14.29 17.51
CA LYS A 274 0.75 14.29 18.95
C LYS A 274 1.66 13.35 19.73
N LYS A 275 2.27 12.40 19.02
CA LYS A 275 3.30 11.50 19.53
C LYS A 275 4.53 11.53 18.63
N ILE A 276 5.61 12.11 19.12
CA ILE A 276 6.86 12.21 18.37
C ILE A 276 7.56 10.83 18.36
N ARG A 277 7.65 10.22 17.19
CA ARG A 277 8.29 8.93 16.96
C ARG A 277 9.08 9.02 15.65
N PHE A 278 10.40 9.16 15.75
CA PHE A 278 11.33 9.36 14.62
C PHE A 278 11.39 10.78 14.05
N GLY A 279 11.21 11.80 14.90
CA GLY A 279 11.21 13.21 14.48
C GLY A 279 9.82 13.64 14.02
N TYR A 280 9.76 14.65 13.14
CA TYR A 280 8.51 15.06 12.51
C TYR A 280 8.04 13.99 11.54
N TRP A 281 6.81 13.52 11.72
CA TRP A 281 6.15 12.57 10.83
C TRP A 281 5.50 13.34 9.68
N LYS A 282 6.17 13.35 8.52
CA LYS A 282 5.62 13.95 7.31
C LYS A 282 4.80 12.90 6.58
N ASP A 283 3.56 13.23 6.25
CA ASP A 283 2.70 12.40 5.42
C ASP A 283 1.97 13.29 4.40
N ALA A 284 1.27 12.68 3.46
CA ALA A 284 0.48 13.40 2.48
C ALA A 284 -0.84 12.69 2.26
N GLY A 285 -1.87 13.45 1.91
CA GLY A 285 -3.10 12.87 1.41
C GLY A 285 -3.89 13.83 0.55
N ILE A 286 -5.01 13.32 0.09
CA ILE A 286 -5.89 13.99 -0.84
C ILE A 286 -7.34 13.78 -0.42
N ARG A 287 -8.10 14.86 -0.51
CA ARG A 287 -9.55 14.88 -0.42
C ARG A 287 -10.11 15.14 -1.81
N VAL A 288 -11.11 14.37 -2.18
CA VAL A 288 -11.82 14.51 -3.45
C VAL A 288 -13.33 14.63 -3.21
N GLU A 289 -13.99 15.42 -4.04
CA GLU A 289 -15.45 15.49 -4.13
C GLU A 289 -15.92 15.14 -5.54
N GLY A 290 -17.24 14.95 -5.69
CA GLY A 290 -17.88 14.72 -6.98
C GLY A 290 -18.11 13.23 -7.28
N GLU A 291 -18.34 12.91 -8.54
CA GLU A 291 -18.69 11.56 -8.99
C GLU A 291 -17.57 10.53 -8.74
N CYS A 292 -16.32 10.98 -8.69
CA CYS A 292 -15.16 10.11 -8.46
C CYS A 292 -15.21 9.36 -7.11
N VAL A 293 -15.97 9.87 -6.13
CA VAL A 293 -16.19 9.23 -4.83
C VAL A 293 -16.92 7.89 -4.96
N ASN A 294 -17.66 7.66 -6.05
CA ASN A 294 -18.27 6.36 -6.32
C ASN A 294 -17.20 5.25 -6.42
N SER A 295 -16.01 5.54 -6.96
CA SER A 295 -14.92 4.56 -7.03
C SER A 295 -14.38 4.17 -5.65
N PHE A 296 -14.22 5.13 -4.73
CA PHE A 296 -13.86 4.82 -3.33
C PHE A 296 -14.97 4.06 -2.61
N THR A 297 -16.23 4.42 -2.88
CA THR A 297 -17.40 3.76 -2.29
C THR A 297 -17.45 2.29 -2.69
N THR A 298 -17.24 1.99 -3.98
CA THR A 298 -17.17 0.60 -4.45
C THR A 298 -15.95 -0.14 -3.90
N MET A 299 -14.75 0.48 -3.86
CA MET A 299 -13.54 -0.15 -3.26
C MET A 299 -13.78 -0.62 -1.83
N PHE A 300 -14.45 0.22 -1.03
CA PHE A 300 -14.81 -0.11 0.35
C PHE A 300 -15.83 -1.24 0.40
N LEU A 301 -16.92 -1.13 -0.37
CA LEU A 301 -18.01 -2.10 -0.36
C LEU A 301 -17.57 -3.48 -0.87
N GLU A 302 -16.70 -3.54 -1.88
CA GLU A 302 -16.10 -4.79 -2.38
C GLU A 302 -15.36 -5.53 -1.25
N MET A 303 -14.53 -4.81 -0.50
CA MET A 303 -13.80 -5.37 0.64
C MET A 303 -14.72 -5.71 1.82
N TRP A 304 -15.70 -4.84 2.11
CA TRP A 304 -16.71 -5.09 3.12
C TRP A 304 -17.45 -6.41 2.85
N ASN A 305 -17.90 -6.62 1.62
CA ASN A 305 -18.58 -7.85 1.19
C ASN A 305 -17.64 -9.05 1.21
N TYR A 306 -16.39 -8.87 0.77
CA TYR A 306 -15.37 -9.89 0.85
C TYR A 306 -15.16 -10.38 2.30
N ILE A 307 -15.05 -9.48 3.27
CA ILE A 307 -14.90 -9.84 4.68
C ILE A 307 -16.18 -10.48 5.23
N ASN A 308 -17.34 -9.92 4.92
CA ASN A 308 -18.62 -10.35 5.50
C ASN A 308 -19.20 -11.64 4.91
N LYS A 309 -18.68 -12.12 3.77
CA LYS A 309 -19.34 -13.23 3.04
C LYS A 309 -20.70 -12.86 2.50
N ASP A 310 -20.85 -11.57 2.22
CA ASP A 310 -21.99 -11.03 1.50
C ASP A 310 -21.72 -11.06 -0.01
N ASN A 311 -22.76 -11.34 -0.79
CA ASN A 311 -22.74 -11.26 -2.25
C ASN A 311 -23.75 -10.22 -2.76
N ALA A 312 -24.48 -9.53 -1.88
CA ALA A 312 -25.39 -8.46 -2.26
C ALA A 312 -24.61 -7.27 -2.82
N VAL A 313 -25.12 -6.67 -3.90
CA VAL A 313 -24.60 -5.42 -4.43
C VAL A 313 -25.32 -4.29 -3.72
N HIS A 314 -24.56 -3.37 -3.13
CA HIS A 314 -25.07 -2.24 -2.37
C HIS A 314 -24.98 -0.94 -3.16
N ASP A 315 -25.84 -0.78 -4.17
CA ASP A 315 -25.89 0.42 -5.01
C ASP A 315 -26.54 1.62 -4.31
N GLU A 316 -27.24 1.41 -3.20
CA GLU A 316 -27.91 2.45 -2.42
C GLU A 316 -26.95 3.51 -1.81
N TYR A 317 -25.66 3.19 -1.74
CA TYR A 317 -24.61 4.10 -1.24
C TYR A 317 -23.94 4.90 -2.35
N LEU A 318 -24.23 4.63 -3.63
CA LEU A 318 -23.66 5.36 -4.74
C LEU A 318 -24.49 6.60 -5.04
N ASN A 319 -23.80 7.64 -5.53
CA ASN A 319 -24.43 8.90 -5.86
C ASN A 319 -24.33 9.15 -7.38
N PRO A 320 -25.37 8.79 -8.17
CA PRO A 320 -25.38 9.01 -9.62
C PRO A 320 -25.62 10.47 -10.01
N HIS A 321 -25.89 11.36 -9.04
CA HIS A 321 -26.25 12.77 -9.28
C HIS A 321 -25.20 13.76 -8.73
N ASN A 322 -24.00 13.28 -8.40
CA ASN A 322 -22.90 14.15 -7.94
C ASN A 322 -22.19 14.83 -9.13
N THR A 323 -22.97 15.38 -10.06
CA THR A 323 -22.49 16.14 -11.22
C THR A 323 -22.49 17.62 -10.83
N PHE A 324 -21.35 18.16 -10.44
CA PHE A 324 -21.21 19.61 -10.35
C PHE A 324 -20.79 20.16 -11.73
N SER A 325 -20.85 21.48 -11.90
CA SER A 325 -20.69 22.11 -13.22
C SER A 325 -19.31 21.80 -13.81
N GLN A 326 -19.32 21.00 -14.87
CA GLN A 326 -18.17 20.74 -15.72
C GLN A 326 -17.72 22.07 -16.32
N SER A 327 -16.55 22.56 -15.93
CA SER A 327 -15.88 23.62 -16.67
C SER A 327 -15.07 22.97 -17.79
N GLU A 328 -14.98 23.62 -18.96
CA GLU A 328 -14.11 23.16 -20.05
C GLU A 328 -12.61 23.13 -19.65
N GLU A 329 -12.26 23.70 -18.49
CA GLU A 329 -10.91 23.76 -17.92
C GLU A 329 -10.66 22.73 -16.80
N SER A 330 -11.66 21.92 -16.42
CA SER A 330 -11.50 20.95 -15.33
C SER A 330 -10.49 19.86 -15.69
N GLY A 331 -9.60 19.52 -14.75
CA GLY A 331 -8.71 18.37 -14.86
C GLY A 331 -9.46 17.04 -14.84
N PHE A 332 -8.72 15.95 -14.71
CA PHE A 332 -9.27 14.60 -14.60
C PHE A 332 -8.73 13.90 -13.36
N VAL A 333 -9.61 13.13 -12.71
CA VAL A 333 -9.30 12.34 -11.52
C VAL A 333 -9.78 10.91 -11.72
N GLN A 334 -8.96 9.94 -11.32
CA GLN A 334 -9.25 8.53 -11.46
C GLN A 334 -8.77 7.77 -10.22
N PRO A 335 -9.63 7.64 -9.19
CA PRO A 335 -9.37 6.76 -8.06
C PRO A 335 -9.42 5.30 -8.50
N PHE A 336 -8.42 4.52 -8.13
CA PHE A 336 -8.38 3.08 -8.39
C PHE A 336 -7.68 2.33 -7.24
N CYS A 337 -7.81 1.01 -7.21
CA CYS A 337 -7.04 0.17 -6.30
C CYS A 337 -6.16 -0.82 -7.06
N ASP A 338 -5.14 -1.32 -6.39
CA ASP A 338 -4.38 -2.49 -6.81
C ASP A 338 -4.58 -3.63 -5.79
N SER A 339 -4.50 -4.86 -6.26
CA SER A 339 -4.88 -6.05 -5.52
C SER A 339 -3.89 -7.18 -5.78
N PRO A 340 -3.41 -7.89 -4.74
CA PRO A 340 -2.50 -9.02 -4.90
C PRO A 340 -3.14 -10.24 -5.57
N LEU A 341 -4.42 -10.13 -5.95
CA LEU A 341 -5.20 -11.17 -6.61
C LEU A 341 -5.23 -11.01 -8.12
N GLU A 342 -4.76 -9.89 -8.61
CA GLU A 342 -4.72 -9.55 -10.02
C GLU A 342 -3.29 -9.69 -10.54
N HIS A 343 -3.13 -9.79 -11.85
CA HIS A 343 -1.85 -10.17 -12.46
C HIS A 343 -1.25 -9.08 -13.35
N ASP A 344 -1.86 -7.90 -13.34
CA ASP A 344 -1.53 -6.82 -14.28
C ASP A 344 -0.73 -5.68 -13.62
N ASP A 345 -0.41 -5.79 -12.32
CA ASP A 345 0.46 -4.89 -11.53
C ASP A 345 0.27 -3.40 -11.89
N VAL A 346 -0.99 -2.95 -11.82
CA VAL A 346 -1.41 -1.70 -12.46
C VAL A 346 -0.76 -0.50 -11.80
N GLY A 347 -0.53 -0.54 -10.49
CA GLY A 347 0.23 0.48 -9.76
C GLY A 347 1.65 0.63 -10.31
N GLU A 348 2.41 -0.47 -10.39
CA GLU A 348 3.78 -0.46 -10.94
C GLU A 348 3.80 0.07 -12.38
N ASN A 349 2.93 -0.48 -13.24
CA ASN A 349 2.88 -0.12 -14.66
C ASN A 349 2.50 1.35 -14.88
N LEU A 350 1.63 1.91 -14.03
CA LEU A 350 1.29 3.33 -14.09
C LEU A 350 2.46 4.21 -13.68
N TYR A 351 3.18 3.88 -12.59
CA TYR A 351 4.40 4.58 -12.20
C TYR A 351 5.47 4.53 -13.30
N VAL A 352 5.70 3.34 -13.88
CA VAL A 352 6.62 3.17 -15.02
C VAL A 352 6.20 4.05 -16.20
N SER A 353 4.91 4.09 -16.52
CA SER A 353 4.36 4.91 -17.62
C SER A 353 4.55 6.40 -17.38
N ILE A 354 4.29 6.90 -16.17
CA ILE A 354 4.49 8.31 -15.80
C ILE A 354 5.98 8.67 -15.90
N ILE A 355 6.85 7.89 -15.28
CA ILE A 355 8.30 8.14 -15.27
C ILE A 355 8.86 8.13 -16.69
N SER A 356 8.46 7.15 -17.51
CA SER A 356 8.99 6.98 -18.88
C SER A 356 8.51 8.06 -19.86
N ARG A 357 7.45 8.79 -19.52
CA ARG A 357 6.83 9.83 -20.38
C ARG A 357 7.14 11.25 -19.92
N ALA A 358 7.71 11.39 -18.72
CA ALA A 358 8.10 12.69 -18.20
C ALA A 358 9.11 13.39 -19.11
N LYS A 359 8.95 14.70 -19.25
CA LYS A 359 9.69 15.57 -20.16
C LYS A 359 10.58 16.56 -19.40
N LYS A 360 10.18 16.97 -18.20
CA LYS A 360 10.86 18.00 -17.39
C LYS A 360 11.37 17.43 -16.09
N TYR A 361 10.49 16.84 -15.28
CA TYR A 361 10.84 16.37 -13.95
C TYR A 361 9.91 15.26 -13.45
N VAL A 362 10.42 14.49 -12.48
CA VAL A 362 9.63 13.54 -11.70
C VAL A 362 10.08 13.62 -10.24
N TYR A 363 9.16 14.00 -9.34
CA TYR A 363 9.43 14.05 -7.90
C TYR A 363 8.62 13.00 -7.16
N ILE A 364 9.30 12.23 -6.30
CA ILE A 364 8.73 11.07 -5.63
C ILE A 364 8.97 11.16 -4.12
N PHE A 365 7.94 10.89 -3.34
CA PHE A 365 8.04 10.59 -1.92
C PHE A 365 7.74 9.12 -1.66
N THR A 366 8.58 8.46 -0.87
CA THR A 366 8.32 7.11 -0.40
C THR A 366 9.04 6.83 0.93
N PRO A 367 8.42 6.15 1.91
CA PRO A 367 9.11 5.74 3.12
C PRO A 367 10.16 4.65 2.87
N TYR A 368 9.98 3.85 1.82
CA TYR A 368 10.83 2.70 1.48
C TYR A 368 11.14 2.71 -0.02
N LEU A 369 12.41 2.52 -0.38
CA LEU A 369 12.87 2.47 -1.78
C LEU A 369 13.52 1.12 -2.05
N ILE A 370 12.69 0.10 -2.31
CA ILE A 370 13.10 -1.28 -2.58
C ILE A 370 12.54 -1.65 -3.95
N LEU A 371 13.26 -1.27 -4.99
CA LEU A 371 12.75 -1.28 -6.35
C LEU A 371 12.85 -2.65 -7.02
N GLY A 372 11.81 -2.99 -7.77
CA GLY A 372 11.89 -3.97 -8.84
C GLY A 372 12.71 -3.45 -10.03
N THR A 373 13.04 -4.36 -10.95
CA THR A 373 13.81 -4.02 -12.15
C THR A 373 13.14 -2.95 -13.00
N GLU A 374 11.80 -2.97 -13.09
CA GLU A 374 11.08 -2.16 -14.07
C GLU A 374 11.03 -0.69 -13.66
N LEU A 375 10.70 -0.42 -12.39
CA LEU A 375 10.78 0.93 -11.82
C LEU A 375 12.21 1.48 -11.83
N SER A 376 13.19 0.66 -11.47
CA SER A 376 14.60 1.07 -11.48
C SER A 376 15.05 1.48 -12.89
N HIS A 377 14.74 0.67 -13.91
CA HIS A 377 15.06 1.00 -15.29
C HIS A 377 14.32 2.24 -15.80
N ALA A 378 13.04 2.40 -15.45
CA ALA A 378 12.29 3.60 -15.82
C ALA A 378 12.94 4.87 -15.27
N MET A 379 13.29 4.88 -13.98
CA MET A 379 13.96 6.03 -13.33
C MET A 379 15.34 6.32 -13.94
N ILE A 380 16.15 5.28 -14.15
CA ILE A 380 17.48 5.40 -14.78
C ILE A 380 17.35 5.95 -16.21
N SER A 381 16.40 5.43 -16.99
CA SER A 381 16.17 5.86 -18.37
C SER A 381 15.75 7.32 -18.45
N ALA A 382 14.81 7.74 -17.59
CA ALA A 382 14.36 9.13 -17.51
C ALA A 382 15.48 10.09 -17.09
N ALA A 383 16.26 9.73 -16.06
CA ALA A 383 17.39 10.56 -15.64
C ALA A 383 18.44 10.71 -16.75
N ARG A 384 18.78 9.61 -17.45
CA ARG A 384 19.73 9.62 -18.57
C ARG A 384 19.23 10.38 -19.80
N SER A 385 17.92 10.49 -19.99
CA SER A 385 17.34 11.32 -21.06
C SER A 385 17.26 12.81 -20.69
N GLY A 386 17.69 13.21 -19.49
CA GLY A 386 17.75 14.60 -19.05
C GLY A 386 16.57 15.07 -18.20
N VAL A 387 15.67 14.16 -17.79
CA VAL A 387 14.57 14.48 -16.87
C VAL A 387 15.12 14.66 -15.45
N ASP A 388 14.68 15.71 -14.73
CA ASP A 388 15.04 15.94 -13.33
C ASP A 388 14.27 14.97 -12.41
N VAL A 389 14.86 13.80 -12.15
CA VAL A 389 14.28 12.78 -11.26
C VAL A 389 14.80 12.97 -9.84
N ARG A 390 13.89 13.23 -8.89
CA ARG A 390 14.21 13.40 -7.47
C ARG A 390 13.36 12.52 -6.57
N ILE A 391 13.98 11.90 -5.58
CA ILE A 391 13.32 10.98 -4.64
C ILE A 391 13.61 11.42 -3.21
N VAL A 392 12.60 11.56 -2.37
CA VAL A 392 12.75 11.78 -0.93
C VAL A 392 12.41 10.51 -0.16
N VAL A 393 13.33 10.12 0.73
CA VAL A 393 13.17 9.01 1.67
C VAL A 393 13.53 9.46 3.09
N PRO A 394 13.16 8.71 4.14
CA PRO A 394 13.44 9.11 5.53
C PRO A 394 14.93 9.19 5.84
N LYS A 395 15.35 10.19 6.64
CA LYS A 395 16.67 10.14 7.30
C LYS A 395 16.64 9.28 8.55
N ILE A 396 15.58 9.38 9.35
CA ILE A 396 15.42 8.63 10.61
C ILE A 396 14.53 7.41 10.34
N PRO A 397 15.06 6.18 10.32
CA PRO A 397 14.26 5.02 9.95
C PRO A 397 13.40 4.49 11.10
N ASP A 398 12.18 4.04 10.77
CA ASP A 398 11.34 3.27 11.68
C ASP A 398 11.86 1.82 11.85
N LYS A 399 12.46 1.27 10.78
CA LYS A 399 13.02 -0.09 10.71
C LYS A 399 14.42 -0.09 10.11
N LYS A 400 15.44 -0.39 10.93
CA LYS A 400 16.86 -0.37 10.53
C LYS A 400 17.20 -1.30 9.36
N LEU A 401 16.64 -2.52 9.32
CA LEU A 401 16.93 -3.49 8.25
C LEU A 401 16.34 -3.04 6.91
N ILE A 402 15.11 -2.52 6.93
CA ILE A 402 14.44 -1.98 5.74
C ILE A 402 15.17 -0.73 5.24
N TYR A 403 15.70 0.09 6.14
CA TYR A 403 16.52 1.25 5.79
C TYR A 403 17.85 0.87 5.15
N LEU A 404 18.51 -0.19 5.65
CA LEU A 404 19.73 -0.72 5.03
C LEU A 404 19.46 -1.20 3.60
N GLN A 405 18.30 -1.84 3.39
CA GLN A 405 17.84 -2.29 2.08
C GLN A 405 17.45 -1.13 1.15
N THR A 406 16.83 -0.08 1.70
CA THR A 406 16.53 1.17 0.98
C THR A 406 17.82 1.79 0.43
N LYS A 407 18.85 1.92 1.28
CA LYS A 407 20.17 2.45 0.87
C LYS A 407 20.87 1.62 -0.21
N ALA A 408 20.59 0.32 -0.31
CA ALA A 408 21.19 -0.54 -1.32
C ALA A 408 20.78 -0.15 -2.76
N ASN A 409 19.64 0.53 -2.92
CA ASN A 409 19.13 0.99 -4.22
C ASN A 409 19.68 2.36 -4.65
N PHE A 410 20.39 3.09 -3.78
CA PHE A 410 20.78 4.48 -4.06
C PHE A 410 21.82 4.60 -5.16
N ARG A 411 22.88 3.80 -5.07
CA ARG A 411 24.04 3.90 -5.96
C ARG A 411 23.68 3.81 -7.45
N PRO A 412 22.97 2.78 -7.95
CA PRO A 412 22.67 2.68 -9.38
C PRO A 412 21.77 3.83 -9.88
N LEU A 413 20.95 4.42 -9.01
CA LEU A 413 20.10 5.57 -9.35
C LEU A 413 20.93 6.86 -9.42
N ILE A 414 21.78 7.12 -8.42
CA ILE A 414 22.64 8.31 -8.36
C ILE A 414 23.64 8.31 -9.53
N GLU A 415 24.27 7.17 -9.83
CA GLU A 415 25.17 7.01 -10.99
C GLU A 415 24.47 7.32 -12.33
N ALA A 416 23.14 7.20 -12.39
CA ALA A 416 22.33 7.54 -13.57
C ALA A 416 21.83 8.98 -13.61
N GLY A 417 22.09 9.78 -12.56
CA GLY A 417 21.65 11.18 -12.45
C GLY A 417 20.39 11.40 -11.61
N VAL A 418 19.83 10.37 -10.98
CA VAL A 418 18.70 10.53 -10.05
C VAL A 418 19.20 11.16 -8.75
N ARG A 419 18.52 12.20 -8.26
CA ARG A 419 18.88 12.90 -7.02
C ARG A 419 18.08 12.34 -5.85
N ILE A 420 18.76 11.84 -4.83
CA ILE A 420 18.11 11.24 -3.65
C ILE A 420 18.28 12.18 -2.45
N TYR A 421 17.19 12.43 -1.74
CA TYR A 421 17.14 13.32 -0.58
C TYR A 421 16.70 12.54 0.67
N LEU A 422 17.42 12.75 1.77
CA LEU A 422 17.08 12.24 3.09
C LEU A 422 16.32 13.32 3.87
N TYR A 423 15.05 13.09 4.16
CA TYR A 423 14.22 14.01 4.94
C TYR A 423 14.76 14.16 6.37
N THR A 424 15.41 15.28 6.65
CA THR A 424 16.15 15.48 7.92
C THR A 424 15.28 15.76 9.15
N PRO A 425 14.10 16.40 9.06
CA PRO A 425 13.28 16.66 10.24
C PRO A 425 12.73 15.39 10.91
N GLY A 426 12.66 14.27 10.19
CA GLY A 426 12.20 13.01 10.78
C GLY A 426 11.97 11.88 9.78
N PHE A 427 10.72 11.43 9.72
CA PHE A 427 10.28 10.30 8.91
C PHE A 427 9.24 10.76 7.89
N ILE A 428 9.53 10.56 6.61
CA ILE A 428 8.58 10.80 5.53
C ILE A 428 7.83 9.51 5.21
N HIS A 429 6.52 9.55 5.38
CA HIS A 429 5.58 8.47 5.12
C HIS A 429 4.62 8.83 3.98
N SER A 430 4.84 9.91 3.24
CA SER A 430 4.09 10.23 2.02
C SER A 430 4.36 9.21 0.90
N LYS A 431 3.35 8.95 0.06
CA LYS A 431 3.44 8.13 -1.17
C LYS A 431 2.87 8.93 -2.32
N CYS A 432 3.75 9.71 -2.93
CA CYS A 432 3.35 10.65 -3.96
C CYS A 432 4.34 10.61 -5.11
N ILE A 433 3.83 10.79 -6.32
CA ILE A 433 4.63 11.10 -7.51
C ILE A 433 3.98 12.30 -8.20
N VAL A 434 4.78 13.26 -8.64
CA VAL A 434 4.34 14.40 -9.45
C VAL A 434 5.32 14.61 -10.61
N ALA A 435 4.78 14.83 -11.81
CA ALA A 435 5.55 15.00 -13.04
C ALA A 435 5.01 16.17 -13.87
N ASP A 436 5.93 16.89 -14.52
CA ASP A 436 5.71 17.85 -15.62
C ASP A 436 4.68 18.99 -15.42
N ASP A 437 4.25 19.24 -14.19
CA ASP A 437 3.17 20.16 -13.79
C ASP A 437 1.75 19.69 -14.17
N ASP A 438 1.59 18.49 -14.72
CA ASP A 438 0.30 18.01 -15.24
C ASP A 438 -0.15 16.67 -14.69
N THR A 439 0.71 15.87 -14.07
CA THR A 439 0.36 14.51 -13.66
C THR A 439 0.81 14.25 -12.24
N ALA A 440 -0.06 13.65 -11.43
CA ALA A 440 0.29 13.23 -10.08
C ALA A 440 -0.45 11.97 -9.64
N ILE A 441 0.14 11.28 -8.66
CA ILE A 441 -0.53 10.24 -7.88
C ILE A 441 -0.33 10.54 -6.40
N VAL A 442 -1.41 10.43 -5.63
CA VAL A 442 -1.39 10.35 -4.17
C VAL A 442 -2.13 9.09 -3.76
N GLY A 443 -1.61 8.34 -2.78
CA GLY A 443 -2.26 7.11 -2.33
C GLY A 443 -1.50 6.43 -1.20
N THR A 444 -1.62 5.11 -1.14
CA THR A 444 -1.08 4.30 -0.03
C THR A 444 0.19 3.52 -0.37
N CYS A 445 0.46 3.32 -1.66
CA CYS A 445 1.48 2.39 -2.16
C CYS A 445 2.92 2.89 -2.00
N ASN A 446 3.73 2.16 -1.23
CA ASN A 446 5.17 2.39 -1.12
C ASN A 446 5.90 1.90 -2.39
N LEU A 447 7.11 2.43 -2.63
CA LEU A 447 8.01 1.87 -3.64
C LEU A 447 8.80 0.66 -3.09
N ASP A 448 8.08 -0.38 -2.68
CA ASP A 448 8.63 -1.67 -2.26
C ASP A 448 7.81 -2.84 -2.81
N PHE A 449 8.40 -4.05 -2.80
CA PHE A 449 7.72 -5.25 -3.30
C PHE A 449 6.38 -5.51 -2.61
N ARG A 450 6.25 -5.23 -1.30
CA ARG A 450 5.02 -5.50 -0.54
C ARG A 450 3.87 -4.66 -1.06
N SER A 451 4.06 -3.36 -1.18
CA SER A 451 3.01 -2.48 -1.67
C SER A 451 2.73 -2.70 -3.15
N MET A 452 3.75 -2.96 -3.97
CA MET A 452 3.57 -3.12 -5.42
C MET A 452 2.90 -4.42 -5.83
N TYR A 453 3.00 -5.50 -5.04
CA TYR A 453 2.55 -6.83 -5.47
C TYR A 453 1.75 -7.63 -4.44
N TRP A 454 1.85 -7.30 -3.16
CA TRP A 454 1.35 -8.15 -2.08
C TRP A 454 0.22 -7.52 -1.28
N ASN A 455 0.16 -6.19 -1.16
CA ASN A 455 -0.87 -5.51 -0.40
C ASN A 455 -2.02 -5.07 -1.30
N PHE A 456 -3.20 -4.95 -0.71
CA PHE A 456 -4.24 -4.10 -1.27
C PHE A 456 -3.81 -2.64 -1.06
N GLU A 457 -3.78 -1.86 -2.13
CA GLU A 457 -3.37 -0.45 -2.13
C GLU A 457 -4.41 0.37 -2.90
N ASP A 458 -4.53 1.66 -2.58
CA ASP A 458 -5.39 2.59 -3.30
C ASP A 458 -4.62 3.83 -3.75
N PHE A 459 -5.11 4.43 -4.84
CA PHE A 459 -4.43 5.45 -5.60
C PHE A 459 -5.45 6.47 -6.12
N VAL A 460 -5.01 7.72 -6.23
CA VAL A 460 -5.72 8.76 -6.99
C VAL A 460 -4.79 9.24 -8.09
N TYR A 461 -5.04 8.78 -9.32
CA TYR A 461 -4.39 9.35 -10.50
C TYR A 461 -5.05 10.68 -10.85
N MET A 462 -4.23 11.68 -11.12
CA MET A 462 -4.66 13.04 -11.42
C MET A 462 -3.95 13.55 -12.66
N TYR A 463 -4.73 14.18 -13.55
CA TYR A 463 -4.20 14.87 -14.72
C TYR A 463 -4.78 16.28 -14.80
N ARG A 464 -3.92 17.30 -14.78
CA ARG A 464 -4.24 18.73 -14.77
C ARG A 464 -5.27 19.13 -13.71
N THR A 465 -5.24 18.47 -12.55
CA THR A 465 -6.11 18.84 -11.44
C THR A 465 -5.59 20.09 -10.72
N GLN A 466 -6.48 20.83 -10.08
CA GLN A 466 -6.15 22.11 -9.43
C GLN A 466 -5.10 21.98 -8.32
N CYS A 467 -4.93 20.78 -7.73
CA CYS A 467 -4.01 20.57 -6.61
C CYS A 467 -2.58 20.16 -7.01
N ILE A 468 -2.28 19.87 -8.28
CA ILE A 468 -0.94 19.40 -8.71
C ILE A 468 0.16 20.40 -8.36
N GLY A 469 -0.11 21.70 -8.51
CA GLY A 469 0.83 22.76 -8.13
C GLY A 469 1.25 22.68 -6.65
N LYS A 470 0.29 22.42 -5.75
CA LYS A 470 0.57 22.26 -4.30
C LYS A 470 1.43 21.04 -4.00
N ILE A 471 1.27 19.95 -4.75
CA ILE A 471 2.10 18.74 -4.60
C ILE A 471 3.56 19.05 -4.98
N LYS A 472 3.76 19.80 -6.07
CA LYS A 472 5.09 20.25 -6.49
C LYS A 472 5.71 21.21 -5.47
N GLU A 473 4.93 22.17 -4.97
CA GLU A 473 5.39 23.11 -3.93
C GLU A 473 5.86 22.34 -2.69
N ASP A 474 5.08 21.35 -2.22
CA ASP A 474 5.47 20.51 -1.10
C ASP A 474 6.76 19.71 -1.37
N ALA A 475 6.94 19.21 -2.59
CA ALA A 475 8.20 18.59 -3.02
C ALA A 475 9.40 19.54 -2.88
N ILE A 476 9.26 20.77 -3.38
CA ILE A 476 10.32 21.79 -3.34
C ILE A 476 10.64 22.20 -1.89
N GLU A 477 9.62 22.48 -1.07
CA GLU A 477 9.77 22.77 0.36
C GLU A 477 10.49 21.62 1.09
N THR A 478 10.13 20.38 0.76
CA THR A 478 10.72 19.18 1.36
C THR A 478 12.18 19.00 0.96
N PHE A 479 12.56 19.29 -0.30
CA PHE A 479 13.97 19.25 -0.72
C PHE A 479 14.81 20.24 0.08
N ALA A 480 14.29 21.45 0.35
CA ALA A 480 15.01 22.50 1.05
C ALA A 480 15.38 22.14 2.50
N VAL A 481 14.60 21.26 3.15
CA VAL A 481 14.87 20.75 4.51
C VAL A 481 15.49 19.35 4.51
N SER A 482 15.83 18.81 3.34
CA SER A 482 16.42 17.48 3.18
C SER A 482 17.91 17.54 2.87
N GLU A 483 18.61 16.45 3.15
CA GLU A 483 20.02 16.29 2.80
C GLU A 483 20.14 15.48 1.51
N GLU A 484 20.80 16.03 0.49
CA GLU A 484 21.08 15.29 -0.74
C GLU A 484 22.18 14.24 -0.54
N VAL A 485 21.95 13.04 -1.06
CA VAL A 485 22.90 11.93 -1.03
C VAL A 485 23.81 12.02 -2.25
N TYR A 486 25.11 12.12 -2.01
CA TYR A 486 26.14 12.11 -3.07
C TYR A 486 26.78 10.72 -3.19
N GLU A 487 27.33 10.41 -4.37
CA GLU A 487 27.91 9.10 -4.69
C GLU A 487 28.97 8.66 -3.66
N GLU A 488 29.83 9.58 -3.22
CA GLU A 488 30.90 9.32 -2.26
C GLU A 488 30.34 8.79 -0.92
N SER A 489 29.18 9.29 -0.50
CA SER A 489 28.53 8.88 0.74
C SER A 489 27.94 7.47 0.68
N THR A 490 27.70 6.93 -0.52
CA THR A 490 27.17 5.56 -0.68
C THR A 490 28.23 4.47 -0.44
N ASN A 491 29.51 4.84 -0.46
CA ASN A 491 30.62 3.91 -0.23
C ASN A 491 30.97 3.73 1.25
N ASP A 492 30.40 4.54 2.15
CA ASP A 492 30.66 4.50 3.60
C ASP A 492 29.86 3.39 4.32
N ILE A 493 30.02 2.16 3.85
CA ILE A 493 29.40 0.97 4.44
C ILE A 493 30.47 -0.10 4.68
N SER A 494 30.53 -0.60 5.92
CA SER A 494 31.40 -1.71 6.30
C SER A 494 31.20 -2.95 5.40
N PHE A 495 32.23 -3.78 5.26
CA PHE A 495 32.12 -5.03 4.51
C PHE A 495 30.95 -5.91 4.98
N ALA A 496 30.75 -6.02 6.29
CA ALA A 496 29.63 -6.75 6.88
C ALA A 496 28.27 -6.14 6.50
N GLY A 497 28.17 -4.80 6.44
CA GLY A 497 26.97 -4.11 5.98
C GLY A 497 26.66 -4.39 4.52
N ARG A 498 27.66 -4.39 3.64
CA ARG A 498 27.51 -4.74 2.22
C ARG A 498 27.08 -6.20 2.03
N LEU A 499 27.69 -7.13 2.76
CA LEU A 499 27.28 -8.54 2.75
C LEU A 499 25.81 -8.70 3.19
N LEU A 500 25.42 -8.00 4.25
CA LEU A 500 24.03 -8.01 4.71
C LEU A 500 23.07 -7.40 3.67
N GLN A 501 23.45 -6.33 2.98
CA GLN A 501 22.67 -5.79 1.85
C GLN A 501 22.50 -6.80 0.73
N SER A 502 23.56 -7.53 0.34
CA SER A 502 23.44 -8.56 -0.70
C SER A 502 22.49 -9.69 -0.30
N ILE A 503 22.53 -10.11 0.97
CA ILE A 503 21.59 -11.10 1.51
C ILE A 503 20.17 -10.54 1.49
N LEU A 504 19.97 -9.32 1.99
CA LEU A 504 18.65 -8.68 2.02
C LEU A 504 18.11 -8.46 0.60
N GLN A 505 18.92 -8.08 -0.38
CA GLN A 505 18.50 -7.92 -1.78
C GLN A 505 17.98 -9.23 -2.38
N LEU A 506 18.64 -10.35 -2.08
CA LEU A 506 18.22 -11.66 -2.55
C LEU A 506 16.86 -12.07 -2.00
N PHE A 507 16.53 -11.65 -0.77
CA PHE A 507 15.27 -11.97 -0.11
C PHE A 507 14.26 -10.83 -0.11
N ALA A 508 14.60 -9.64 -0.62
CA ALA A 508 13.75 -8.45 -0.65
C ALA A 508 12.37 -8.71 -1.28
N PRO A 509 12.24 -9.51 -2.35
CA PRO A 509 10.93 -9.84 -2.89
C PRO A 509 10.04 -10.71 -1.99
N LEU A 510 10.62 -11.34 -0.98
CA LEU A 510 9.96 -12.19 0.01
C LEU A 510 9.73 -11.49 1.35
N LEU A 511 10.32 -10.31 1.55
CA LEU A 511 10.17 -9.46 2.73
C LEU A 511 8.96 -8.55 2.55
#